data_AF-A0A4Z0PD47-F1
#
_entry.id   AF-A0A4Z0PD47-F1
#
_cell.length_a   1.000
_cell.length_b   1.000
_cell.length_c   1.000
_cell.angle_alpha   90.00
_cell.angle_beta   90.00
_cell.angle_gamma   90.00
#
_symmetry.space_group_name_H-M   'P 1'
#
loop_
_entity.id
_entity.type
_entity.pdbx_description
1 polymer ?
#
loop_
_entity_poly.entity_id
_entity_poly.type
_entity_poly.pdbx_seq_one_letter_code
_entity_poly.pdbx_strand_id
1 'polypeptide(L)'
;MSEPLFSNSFLARTLRRRSFFRVVGATVATSTLVLAGCNDDNDPTPTSSTPSLTLGSGDNGLLNYAYLLEQLEAAFYQKVVDAFPSDFTAEDKAAFVDLRDHEVIHREFFRYALGTNAYDSAGTSLTFDFSSFTLTTRAGVYAAARTLEDTGVAAYNGAAKLITDVTSLRLLAKIASVEARHAAFVRDQAQPGSFAATDVITASGDAAGLDTAKTPLEVVELIAKFVPATIVASSLPTI
;
A
#
# COMPACT_ATOMS: atom_id res chain seq x y z
N MET A 1 47.98 10.67 18.22
CA MET A 1 47.69 10.74 16.77
C MET A 1 47.27 9.35 16.33
N SER A 2 46.14 9.28 15.63
CA SER A 2 45.63 8.13 14.84
C SER A 2 44.93 6.99 15.60
N GLU A 3 43.61 7.15 15.78
CA GLU A 3 42.66 6.02 15.94
C GLU A 3 42.34 5.44 14.55
N PRO A 4 42.33 4.10 14.36
CA PRO A 4 41.82 3.49 13.14
C PRO A 4 40.34 3.08 13.27
N LEU A 5 39.60 3.38 12.21
CA LEU A 5 38.18 3.11 11.99
C LEU A 5 37.88 1.60 11.89
N PHE A 6 36.98 1.09 12.74
CA PHE A 6 36.39 -0.23 12.55
C PHE A 6 35.25 -0.17 11.53
N SER A 7 35.56 -0.63 10.31
CA SER A 7 34.60 -1.11 9.33
C SER A 7 34.01 -2.44 9.82
N ASN A 8 32.70 -2.50 10.03
CA ASN A 8 31.99 -3.76 10.19
C ASN A 8 30.86 -3.84 9.17
N SER A 9 31.19 -4.43 8.03
CA SER A 9 30.27 -4.86 6.99
C SER A 9 29.28 -5.89 7.56
N PHE A 10 27.99 -5.69 7.26
CA PHE A 10 26.86 -6.51 7.72
C PHE A 10 26.75 -7.88 7.02
N LEU A 11 27.74 -8.30 6.24
CA LEU A 11 27.65 -9.46 5.34
C LEU A 11 28.32 -10.75 5.84
N ALA A 12 28.84 -10.79 7.07
CA ALA A 12 29.49 -11.97 7.62
C ALA A 12 28.66 -12.66 8.71
N ARG A 13 27.49 -13.22 8.34
CA ARG A 13 26.85 -14.25 9.18
C ARG A 13 26.42 -15.44 8.33
N THR A 14 27.41 -16.28 8.05
CA THR A 14 27.30 -17.61 7.44
C THR A 14 26.30 -18.46 8.22
N LEU A 15 25.10 -18.68 7.68
CA LEU A 15 24.12 -19.60 8.26
C LEU A 15 24.53 -21.05 7.96
N ARG A 16 24.78 -21.82 9.02
CA ARG A 16 25.14 -23.24 8.95
C ARG A 16 23.93 -24.07 8.49
N ARG A 17 24.01 -24.61 7.28
CA ARG A 17 23.00 -25.40 6.55
C ARG A 17 22.68 -26.80 7.12
N ARG A 18 22.84 -27.04 8.44
CA ARG A 18 22.71 -28.38 9.07
C ARG A 18 21.93 -28.44 10.39
N SER A 19 21.16 -27.42 10.74
CA SER A 19 20.31 -27.43 11.96
C SER A 19 18.79 -27.48 11.69
N PHE A 20 18.36 -28.04 10.56
CA PHE A 20 16.94 -28.00 10.17
C PHE A 20 16.08 -29.22 10.54
N PHE A 21 16.57 -30.17 11.37
CA PHE A 21 15.74 -31.32 11.78
C PHE A 21 15.66 -31.55 13.30
N ARG A 22 15.68 -30.49 14.10
CA ARG A 22 15.50 -30.60 15.57
C ARG A 22 14.50 -29.64 16.22
N VAL A 23 13.61 -29.03 15.44
CA VAL A 23 12.47 -28.27 15.99
C VAL A 23 11.18 -28.83 15.40
N VAL A 24 10.97 -30.13 15.62
CA VAL A 24 9.62 -30.71 15.63
C VAL A 24 9.19 -30.66 17.10
N GLY A 25 8.32 -29.71 17.44
CA GLY A 25 7.75 -29.58 18.78
C GLY A 25 8.16 -28.31 19.51
N ALA A 26 7.56 -27.17 19.14
CA ALA A 26 7.13 -26.09 20.04
C ALA A 26 6.70 -24.84 19.24
N THR A 27 5.59 -24.92 18.53
CA THR A 27 4.80 -23.74 18.19
C THR A 27 3.33 -24.11 18.32
N VAL A 28 2.85 -23.99 19.56
CA VAL A 28 1.42 -23.96 19.86
C VAL A 28 0.92 -22.62 19.35
N ALA A 29 0.50 -22.58 18.09
CA ALA A 29 -0.48 -21.58 17.65
C ALA A 29 -1.82 -22.00 18.25
N THR A 30 -2.56 -21.02 18.74
CA THR A 30 -3.86 -21.12 19.41
C THR A 30 -4.86 -21.99 18.66
N SER A 31 -4.84 -23.27 18.96
CA SER A 31 -5.91 -24.22 18.64
C SER A 31 -6.16 -24.96 19.94
N THR A 32 -7.22 -24.58 20.65
CA THR A 32 -7.77 -25.39 21.73
C THR A 32 -8.25 -26.70 21.12
N LEU A 33 -7.35 -27.67 20.99
CA LEU A 33 -7.67 -29.02 20.57
C LEU A 33 -8.29 -29.74 21.78
N VAL A 34 -9.59 -29.53 21.99
CA VAL A 34 -10.37 -30.34 22.93
C VAL A 34 -10.55 -31.71 22.27
N LEU A 35 -9.76 -32.71 22.66
CA LEU A 35 -10.10 -34.11 22.39
C LEU A 35 -11.26 -34.50 23.32
N ALA A 36 -12.49 -34.17 22.91
CA ALA A 36 -13.71 -34.76 23.43
C ALA A 36 -14.17 -35.86 22.46
N GLY A 37 -14.46 -37.03 23.03
CA GLY A 37 -14.76 -38.26 22.30
C GLY A 37 -16.08 -38.26 21.53
N CYS A 38 -16.14 -39.23 20.62
CA CYS A 38 -17.26 -39.74 19.82
C CYS A 38 -18.66 -39.21 20.16
N ASN A 39 -19.25 -38.50 19.20
CA ASN A 39 -20.60 -38.81 18.72
C ASN A 39 -20.71 -38.36 17.25
N ASP A 40 -21.35 -39.18 16.42
CA ASP A 40 -21.55 -38.93 14.98
C ASP A 40 -22.34 -37.64 14.73
N ASP A 41 -22.07 -37.01 13.59
CA ASP A 41 -22.85 -35.94 12.94
C ASP A 41 -22.66 -34.48 13.36
N ASN A 42 -21.44 -33.96 13.46
CA ASN A 42 -21.15 -32.53 13.19
C ASN A 42 -19.64 -32.32 12.93
N ASP A 43 -19.18 -32.60 11.71
CA ASP A 43 -17.84 -32.18 11.29
C ASP A 43 -17.84 -30.65 11.20
N PRO A 44 -17.02 -29.92 11.98
CA PRO A 44 -16.99 -28.46 11.91
C PRO A 44 -16.50 -28.07 10.52
N THR A 45 -17.41 -27.62 9.67
CA THR A 45 -17.06 -27.03 8.38
C THR A 45 -16.18 -25.81 8.64
N PRO A 46 -14.94 -25.77 8.12
CA PRO A 46 -14.11 -24.58 8.29
C PRO A 46 -14.78 -23.42 7.56
N THR A 47 -15.31 -22.47 8.32
CA THR A 47 -15.77 -21.20 7.78
C THR A 47 -14.54 -20.34 7.49
N SER A 48 -14.15 -20.26 6.22
CA SER A 48 -13.15 -19.30 5.76
C SER A 48 -13.73 -17.89 5.87
N SER A 49 -13.62 -17.26 7.04
CA SER A 49 -13.95 -15.84 7.20
C SER A 49 -12.81 -14.99 6.66
N THR A 50 -13.08 -14.20 5.62
CA THR A 50 -12.15 -13.14 5.18
C THR A 50 -11.92 -12.17 6.35
N PRO A 51 -10.65 -11.84 6.70
CA PRO A 51 -10.38 -10.93 7.79
C PRO A 51 -10.92 -9.54 7.47
N SER A 52 -11.32 -8.78 8.49
CA SER A 52 -11.75 -7.39 8.36
C SER A 52 -10.61 -6.43 8.74
N LEU A 53 -10.46 -5.35 7.99
CA LEU A 53 -9.51 -4.28 8.26
C LEU A 53 -10.25 -2.98 8.59
N THR A 54 -10.22 -2.53 9.85
CA THR A 54 -10.90 -1.30 10.28
C THR A 54 -9.93 -0.11 10.26
N LEU A 55 -10.28 0.92 9.49
CA LEU A 55 -9.44 2.12 9.34
C LEU A 55 -9.61 3.12 10.50
N GLY A 56 -10.71 3.02 11.25
CA GLY A 56 -11.06 3.95 12.32
C GLY A 56 -12.01 5.06 11.84
N SER A 57 -11.97 6.21 12.50
CA SER A 57 -12.87 7.34 12.25
C SER A 57 -12.17 8.69 12.39
N GLY A 58 -12.81 9.76 11.90
CA GLY A 58 -12.24 11.11 11.94
C GLY A 58 -10.92 11.20 11.19
N ASP A 59 -10.07 12.16 11.59
CA ASP A 59 -8.79 12.40 10.94
C ASP A 59 -7.84 11.19 11.01
N ASN A 60 -7.77 10.49 12.16
CA ASN A 60 -6.97 9.26 12.26
C ASN A 60 -7.47 8.19 11.29
N GLY A 61 -8.78 8.09 11.08
CA GLY A 61 -9.37 7.21 10.08
C GLY A 61 -8.90 7.55 8.67
N LEU A 62 -8.91 8.83 8.32
CA LEU A 62 -8.45 9.33 7.01
C LEU A 62 -6.93 9.17 6.82
N LEU A 63 -6.14 9.31 7.89
CA LEU A 63 -4.70 9.04 7.85
C LEU A 63 -4.40 7.53 7.72
N ASN A 64 -5.15 6.65 8.38
CA ASN A 64 -5.06 5.21 8.19
C ASN A 64 -5.50 4.77 6.79
N TYR A 65 -6.49 5.46 6.22
CA TYR A 65 -6.90 5.30 4.84
C TYR A 65 -5.76 5.64 3.86
N ALA A 66 -5.12 6.80 4.01
CA ALA A 66 -3.94 7.15 3.22
C ALA A 66 -2.80 6.15 3.44
N TYR A 67 -2.51 5.78 4.70
CA TYR A 67 -1.50 4.79 5.04
C TYR A 67 -1.72 3.41 4.40
N LEU A 68 -2.97 2.99 4.18
CA LEU A 68 -3.27 1.76 3.46
C LEU A 68 -2.92 1.88 1.97
N LEU A 69 -3.20 3.03 1.35
CA LEU A 69 -2.85 3.32 -0.05
C LEU A 69 -1.33 3.31 -0.25
N GLU A 70 -0.59 4.01 0.62
CA GLU A 70 0.88 4.03 0.56
C GLU A 70 1.49 2.62 0.74
N GLN A 71 0.86 1.77 1.55
CA GLN A 71 1.29 0.37 1.68
C GLN A 71 1.05 -0.43 0.41
N LEU A 72 -0.10 -0.23 -0.23
CA LEU A 72 -0.44 -0.87 -1.50
C LEU A 72 0.56 -0.46 -2.59
N GLU A 73 0.85 0.84 -2.73
CA GLU A 73 1.75 1.36 -3.75
C GLU A 73 3.21 0.98 -3.47
N ALA A 74 3.68 1.10 -2.22
CA ALA A 74 5.01 0.62 -1.84
C ALA A 74 5.18 -0.88 -2.13
N ALA A 75 4.16 -1.70 -1.87
CA ALA A 75 4.20 -3.13 -2.18
C ALA A 75 4.17 -3.40 -3.69
N PHE A 76 3.39 -2.64 -4.46
CA PHE A 76 3.36 -2.73 -5.92
C PHE A 76 4.73 -2.41 -6.52
N TYR A 77 5.32 -1.27 -6.18
CA TYR A 77 6.60 -0.86 -6.71
C TYR A 77 7.73 -1.78 -6.27
N GLN A 78 7.72 -2.25 -5.02
CA GLN A 78 8.67 -3.27 -4.57
C GLN A 78 8.54 -4.56 -5.39
N LYS A 79 7.32 -5.01 -5.69
CA LYS A 79 7.08 -6.20 -6.53
C LYS A 79 7.65 -6.05 -7.94
N VAL A 80 7.55 -4.85 -8.54
CA VAL A 80 8.14 -4.56 -9.85
C VAL A 80 9.67 -4.52 -9.77
N VAL A 81 10.23 -3.87 -8.74
CA VAL A 81 11.69 -3.77 -8.54
C VAL A 81 12.33 -5.14 -8.29
N ASP A 82 11.63 -6.04 -7.59
CA ASP A 82 12.10 -7.41 -7.35
C ASP A 82 12.20 -8.23 -8.64
N ALA A 83 11.40 -7.90 -9.66
CA ALA A 83 11.32 -8.63 -10.91
C ALA A 83 10.95 -7.72 -12.08
N PHE A 84 11.90 -6.89 -12.52
CA PHE A 84 11.67 -6.00 -13.66
C PHE A 84 11.29 -6.77 -14.94
N PRO A 85 10.34 -6.25 -15.74
CA PRO A 85 10.10 -6.74 -17.09
C PRO A 85 11.37 -6.77 -17.94
N SER A 86 11.48 -7.74 -18.85
CA SER A 86 12.67 -7.87 -19.70
C SER A 86 12.85 -6.70 -20.67
N ASP A 87 11.78 -6.00 -21.00
CA ASP A 87 11.71 -4.85 -21.91
C ASP A 87 11.84 -3.49 -21.22
N PHE A 88 12.12 -3.45 -19.90
CA PHE A 88 12.48 -2.22 -19.19
C PHE A 88 13.86 -1.69 -19.63
N THR A 89 13.96 -0.39 -19.90
CA THR A 89 15.22 0.32 -20.11
C THR A 89 15.98 0.56 -18.79
N ALA A 90 17.17 1.16 -18.86
CA ALA A 90 17.89 1.57 -17.66
C ALA A 90 17.16 2.70 -16.92
N GLU A 91 16.57 3.62 -17.68
CA GLU A 91 15.78 4.75 -17.18
C GLU A 91 14.50 4.25 -16.50
N ASP A 92 13.80 3.27 -17.07
CA ASP A 92 12.61 2.67 -16.44
C ASP A 92 12.95 2.08 -15.07
N LYS A 93 14.06 1.31 -14.99
CA LYS A 93 14.50 0.71 -13.73
C LYS A 93 14.84 1.76 -12.68
N ALA A 94 15.57 2.81 -13.08
CA ALA A 94 15.91 3.90 -12.18
C ALA A 94 14.65 4.62 -11.67
N ALA A 95 13.71 4.91 -12.57
CA ALA A 95 12.46 5.56 -12.21
C ALA A 95 11.60 4.71 -11.26
N PHE A 96 11.47 3.41 -11.50
CA PHE A 96 10.70 2.53 -10.61
C PHE A 96 11.37 2.28 -9.26
N VAL A 97 12.70 2.37 -9.18
CA VAL A 97 13.40 2.41 -7.88
C VAL A 97 13.09 3.70 -7.13
N ASP A 98 13.09 4.85 -7.81
CA ASP A 98 12.77 6.15 -7.20
C ASP A 98 11.32 6.23 -6.72
N LEU A 99 10.36 5.76 -7.53
CA LEU A 99 8.95 5.62 -7.14
C LEU A 99 8.81 4.72 -5.91
N ARG A 100 9.44 3.52 -5.95
CA ARG A 100 9.46 2.61 -4.80
C ARG A 100 9.98 3.30 -3.53
N ASP A 101 11.09 4.03 -3.64
CA ASP A 101 11.70 4.71 -2.50
C ASP A 101 10.78 5.81 -1.93
N HIS A 102 10.10 6.57 -2.79
CA HIS A 102 9.10 7.56 -2.36
C HIS A 102 7.91 6.91 -1.63
N GLU A 103 7.32 5.84 -2.16
CA GLU A 103 6.19 5.18 -1.49
C GLU A 103 6.56 4.53 -0.17
N VAL A 104 7.79 4.00 -0.07
CA VAL A 104 8.30 3.54 1.22
C VAL A 104 8.41 4.70 2.20
N ILE A 105 8.90 5.86 1.77
CA ILE A 105 8.98 7.05 2.63
C ILE A 105 7.59 7.52 3.07
N HIS A 106 6.62 7.57 2.16
CA HIS A 106 5.23 7.96 2.47
C HIS A 106 4.61 6.99 3.49
N ARG A 107 4.72 5.68 3.25
CA ARG A 107 4.28 4.63 4.17
C ARG A 107 4.88 4.82 5.56
N GLU A 108 6.20 4.90 5.67
CA GLU A 108 6.88 5.02 6.97
C GLU A 108 6.52 6.33 7.67
N PHE A 109 6.31 7.39 6.90
CA PHE A 109 5.92 8.67 7.44
C PHE A 109 4.50 8.64 8.04
N PHE A 110 3.51 8.03 7.38
CA PHE A 110 2.20 7.84 7.99
C PHE A 110 2.26 6.91 9.20
N ARG A 111 3.03 5.81 9.11
CA ARG A 111 3.22 4.92 10.27
C ARG A 111 3.75 5.68 11.48
N TYR A 112 4.73 6.56 11.27
CA TYR A 112 5.26 7.43 12.31
C TYR A 112 4.22 8.43 12.82
N ALA A 113 3.51 9.11 11.93
CA ALA A 113 2.52 10.12 12.30
C ALA A 113 1.33 9.54 13.07
N LEU A 114 0.88 8.34 12.70
CA LEU A 114 -0.22 7.63 13.36
C LEU A 114 0.20 7.04 14.72
N GLY A 115 1.44 6.60 14.87
CA GLY A 115 1.93 5.98 16.09
C GLY A 115 1.05 4.80 16.53
N THR A 116 0.52 4.83 17.75
CA THR A 116 -0.39 3.80 18.26
C THR A 116 -1.77 3.81 17.60
N ASN A 117 -2.12 4.87 16.86
CA ASN A 117 -3.39 4.94 16.11
C ASN A 117 -3.31 4.24 14.75
N ALA A 118 -2.13 3.74 14.35
CA ALA A 118 -1.99 2.98 13.11
C ALA A 118 -2.80 1.69 13.20
N TYR A 119 -3.57 1.38 12.16
CA TYR A 119 -4.44 0.19 12.13
C TYR A 119 -3.67 -1.13 12.31
N ASP A 120 -2.39 -1.12 11.95
CA ASP A 120 -1.47 -2.26 12.02
C ASP A 120 -0.50 -2.16 13.21
N SER A 121 -0.79 -1.31 14.20
CA SER A 121 0.04 -1.14 15.40
C SER A 121 0.27 -2.46 16.17
N ALA A 122 -0.65 -3.42 16.04
CA ALA A 122 -0.54 -4.78 16.56
C ALA A 122 0.30 -5.74 15.69
N GLY A 123 0.91 -5.27 14.60
CA GLY A 123 1.75 -6.06 13.71
C GLY A 123 1.02 -6.75 12.55
N THR A 124 -0.13 -6.21 12.12
CA THR A 124 -0.85 -6.73 10.95
C THR A 124 0.00 -6.53 9.69
N SER A 125 0.40 -7.62 9.04
CA SER A 125 1.07 -7.56 7.73
C SER A 125 0.07 -7.89 6.63
N LEU A 126 -0.03 -7.03 5.63
CA LEU A 126 -0.85 -7.25 4.44
C LEU A 126 0.02 -7.80 3.31
N THR A 127 -0.45 -8.87 2.68
CA THR A 127 0.09 -9.35 1.41
C THR A 127 -0.90 -8.96 0.31
N PHE A 128 -0.57 -7.92 -0.44
CA PHE A 128 -1.43 -7.42 -1.50
C PHE A 128 -1.42 -8.36 -2.71
N ASP A 129 -2.58 -8.50 -3.36
CA ASP A 129 -2.73 -9.25 -4.60
C ASP A 129 -2.66 -8.30 -5.80
N PHE A 130 -1.74 -8.55 -6.73
CA PHE A 130 -1.60 -7.79 -7.97
C PHE A 130 -1.84 -8.65 -9.21
N SER A 131 -2.45 -9.82 -9.04
CA SER A 131 -2.68 -10.80 -10.10
C SER A 131 -3.56 -10.29 -11.25
N SER A 132 -4.37 -9.26 -11.00
CA SER A 132 -5.14 -8.59 -12.06
C SER A 132 -4.30 -7.73 -13.00
N PHE A 133 -3.03 -7.44 -12.65
CA PHE A 133 -2.14 -6.64 -13.50
C PHE A 133 -1.19 -7.51 -14.32
N THR A 134 -0.87 -7.05 -15.52
CA THR A 134 0.19 -7.65 -16.34
C THR A 134 1.52 -7.01 -16.00
N LEU A 135 2.32 -7.65 -15.14
CA LEU A 135 3.59 -7.10 -14.66
C LEU A 135 4.83 -7.64 -15.40
N THR A 136 4.62 -8.34 -16.51
CA THR A 136 5.70 -8.97 -17.28
C THR A 136 6.16 -8.15 -18.48
N THR A 137 5.51 -7.01 -18.75
CA THR A 137 5.84 -6.11 -19.87
C THR A 137 5.92 -4.68 -19.39
N ARG A 138 6.73 -3.85 -20.07
CA ARG A 138 6.87 -2.43 -19.76
C ARG A 138 5.51 -1.72 -19.77
N ALA A 139 4.75 -1.94 -20.84
CA ALA A 139 3.43 -1.33 -21.01
C ALA A 139 2.44 -1.74 -19.89
N GLY A 140 2.44 -3.01 -19.50
CA GLY A 140 1.54 -3.50 -18.45
C GLY A 140 1.89 -2.93 -17.08
N VAL A 141 3.18 -2.79 -16.77
CA VAL A 141 3.64 -2.17 -15.52
C VAL A 141 3.29 -0.68 -15.46
N TYR A 142 3.53 0.10 -16.52
CA TYR A 142 3.15 1.51 -16.55
C TYR A 142 1.62 1.72 -16.51
N ALA A 143 0.84 0.82 -17.10
CA ALA A 143 -0.62 0.86 -17.00
C ALA A 143 -1.11 0.58 -15.56
N ALA A 144 -0.48 -0.37 -14.87
CA ALA A 144 -0.75 -0.65 -13.46
C ALA A 144 -0.36 0.53 -12.56
N ALA A 145 0.85 1.09 -12.75
CA ALA A 145 1.32 2.26 -12.03
C ALA A 145 0.36 3.44 -12.21
N ARG A 146 0.01 3.80 -13.46
CA ARG A 146 -1.00 4.83 -13.75
C ARG A 146 -2.31 4.60 -13.01
N THR A 147 -2.80 3.36 -12.94
CA THR A 147 -4.06 3.06 -12.24
C THR A 147 -3.98 3.35 -10.75
N LEU A 148 -2.87 2.97 -10.11
CA LEU A 148 -2.67 3.18 -8.68
C LEU A 148 -2.46 4.67 -8.39
N GLU A 149 -1.54 5.32 -9.09
CA GLU A 149 -1.20 6.74 -8.94
C GLU A 149 -2.40 7.67 -9.17
N ASP A 150 -3.20 7.43 -10.21
CA ASP A 150 -4.42 8.19 -10.45
C ASP A 150 -5.45 7.98 -9.31
N THR A 151 -5.49 6.77 -8.74
CA THR A 151 -6.32 6.46 -7.58
C THR A 151 -5.81 7.17 -6.34
N GLY A 152 -4.50 7.21 -6.12
CA GLY A 152 -3.82 7.97 -5.07
C GLY A 152 -4.16 9.46 -5.15
N VAL A 153 -3.92 10.12 -6.28
CA VAL A 153 -4.26 11.55 -6.46
C VAL A 153 -5.73 11.83 -6.16
N ALA A 154 -6.65 11.03 -6.71
CA ALA A 154 -8.07 11.21 -6.46
C ALA A 154 -8.46 10.96 -5.00
N ALA A 155 -7.79 10.02 -4.32
CA ALA A 155 -7.95 9.73 -2.91
C ALA A 155 -7.51 10.89 -2.03
N TYR A 156 -6.32 11.46 -2.28
CA TYR A 156 -5.79 12.61 -1.54
C TYR A 156 -6.69 13.83 -1.69
N ASN A 157 -7.09 14.17 -2.93
CA ASN A 157 -7.99 15.29 -3.20
C ASN A 157 -9.36 15.13 -2.52
N GLY A 158 -9.88 13.90 -2.50
CA GLY A 158 -11.14 13.59 -1.85
C GLY A 158 -11.09 13.59 -0.33
N ALA A 159 -9.98 13.13 0.27
CA ALA A 159 -9.79 13.07 1.71
C ALA A 159 -9.43 14.44 2.32
N ALA A 160 -8.71 15.30 1.59
CA ALA A 160 -8.21 16.57 2.12
C ALA A 160 -9.32 17.47 2.69
N LYS A 161 -10.47 17.55 2.02
CA LYS A 161 -11.63 18.35 2.46
C LYS A 161 -12.34 17.81 3.71
N LEU A 162 -12.02 16.58 4.11
CA LEU A 162 -12.63 15.88 5.23
C LEU A 162 -11.77 15.92 6.50
N ILE A 163 -10.49 16.31 6.37
CA ILE A 163 -9.57 16.47 7.50
C ILE A 163 -9.88 17.77 8.23
N THR A 164 -10.02 17.69 9.56
CA THR A 164 -10.36 18.84 10.42
C THR A 164 -9.16 19.44 11.12
N ASP A 165 -8.16 18.63 11.47
CA ASP A 165 -6.91 19.05 12.08
C ASP A 165 -5.94 19.59 11.02
N VAL A 166 -5.53 20.83 11.21
CA VAL A 166 -4.66 21.56 10.27
C VAL A 166 -3.28 20.90 10.13
N THR A 167 -2.79 20.20 11.17
CA THR A 167 -1.51 19.49 11.11
C THR A 167 -1.63 18.27 10.20
N SER A 168 -2.67 17.46 10.39
CA SER A 168 -3.01 16.33 9.53
C SER A 168 -3.25 16.75 8.08
N LEU A 169 -3.93 17.89 7.87
CA LEU A 169 -4.17 18.42 6.52
C LEU A 169 -2.86 18.84 5.84
N ARG A 170 -1.98 19.55 6.55
CA ARG A 170 -0.67 19.93 6.03
C ARG A 170 0.21 18.74 5.74
N LEU A 171 0.09 17.69 6.55
CA LEU A 171 0.79 16.43 6.35
C LEU A 171 0.34 15.79 5.04
N LEU A 172 -0.97 15.57 4.90
CA LEU A 172 -1.59 14.95 3.73
C LEU A 172 -1.30 15.74 2.45
N ALA A 173 -1.38 17.07 2.50
CA ALA A 173 -1.12 17.95 1.36
C ALA A 173 0.34 17.90 0.85
N LYS A 174 1.32 17.61 1.72
CA LYS A 174 2.72 17.45 1.27
C LYS A 174 2.87 16.22 0.40
N ILE A 175 2.27 15.10 0.81
CA ILE A 175 2.35 13.83 0.07
C ILE A 175 1.55 13.94 -1.22
N ALA A 176 0.34 14.50 -1.19
CA ALA A 176 -0.49 14.73 -2.39
C ALA A 176 0.27 15.44 -3.53
N SER A 177 1.18 16.37 -3.21
CA SER A 177 2.00 17.06 -4.22
C SER A 177 3.10 16.19 -4.85
N VAL A 178 3.54 15.14 -4.15
CA VAL A 178 4.47 14.13 -4.65
C VAL A 178 3.70 13.13 -5.52
N GLU A 179 2.57 12.60 -5.01
CA GLU A 179 1.66 11.72 -5.76
C GLU A 179 1.26 12.31 -7.12
N ALA A 180 0.89 13.59 -7.16
CA ALA A 180 0.54 14.24 -8.41
C ALA A 180 1.70 14.25 -9.43
N ARG A 181 2.95 14.29 -8.97
CA ARG A 181 4.14 14.22 -9.84
C ARG A 181 4.41 12.78 -10.30
N HIS A 182 4.17 11.80 -9.45
CA HIS A 182 4.25 10.39 -9.80
C HIS A 182 3.21 10.04 -10.86
N ALA A 183 1.93 10.39 -10.63
CA ALA A 183 0.85 10.25 -11.60
C ALA A 183 1.18 10.91 -12.95
N ALA A 184 1.63 12.16 -12.94
CA ALA A 184 2.05 12.88 -14.14
C ALA A 184 3.18 12.15 -14.88
N PHE A 185 4.20 11.68 -14.16
CA PHE A 185 5.33 10.94 -14.72
C PHE A 185 4.89 9.61 -15.35
N VAL A 186 4.19 8.75 -14.60
CA VAL A 186 3.79 7.42 -15.10
C VAL A 186 2.83 7.54 -16.28
N ARG A 187 1.97 8.56 -16.28
CA ARG A 187 1.10 8.88 -17.42
C ARG A 187 1.92 9.24 -18.65
N ASP A 188 2.85 10.18 -18.53
CA ASP A 188 3.68 10.59 -19.67
C ASP A 188 4.53 9.43 -20.23
N GLN A 189 5.03 8.56 -19.36
CA GLN A 189 5.76 7.35 -19.78
C GLN A 189 4.87 6.27 -20.41
N ALA A 190 3.62 6.14 -19.96
CA ALA A 190 2.64 5.23 -20.55
C ALA A 190 2.13 5.75 -21.89
N GLN A 191 1.89 7.06 -21.97
CA GLN A 191 1.36 7.76 -23.12
C GLN A 191 1.86 9.22 -23.09
N PRO A 192 2.80 9.60 -23.97
CA PRO A 192 3.35 10.95 -24.00
C PRO A 192 2.27 12.03 -24.10
N GLY A 193 2.37 13.06 -23.26
CA GLY A 193 1.43 14.17 -23.18
C GLY A 193 0.13 13.87 -22.42
N SER A 194 -0.01 12.70 -21.78
CA SER A 194 -1.23 12.33 -21.05
C SER A 194 -1.25 12.72 -19.57
N PHE A 195 -0.23 13.45 -19.09
CA PHE A 195 -0.03 13.83 -17.68
C PHE A 195 -1.21 14.57 -17.04
N ALA A 196 -2.04 15.25 -17.84
CA ALA A 196 -3.27 15.92 -17.39
C ALA A 196 -4.41 15.71 -18.41
N ALA A 197 -4.60 14.47 -18.86
CA ALA A 197 -5.64 14.12 -19.81
C ALA A 197 -7.05 14.20 -19.19
N THR A 198 -8.08 14.28 -20.05
CA THR A 198 -9.47 14.56 -19.64
C THR A 198 -10.11 13.48 -18.77
N ASP A 199 -9.49 12.30 -18.66
CA ASP A 199 -9.95 11.21 -17.80
C ASP A 199 -9.60 11.40 -16.32
N VAL A 200 -8.66 12.31 -16.01
CA VAL A 200 -8.26 12.65 -14.63
C VAL A 200 -8.51 14.10 -14.26
N ILE A 201 -8.96 14.92 -15.20
CA ILE A 201 -9.28 16.34 -14.98
C ILE A 201 -10.79 16.54 -14.95
N THR A 202 -11.27 17.27 -13.95
CA THR A 202 -12.67 17.68 -13.84
C THR A 202 -13.03 18.65 -14.98
N ALA A 203 -14.02 18.28 -15.79
CA ALA A 203 -14.33 18.98 -17.03
C ALA A 203 -15.11 20.30 -16.88
N SER A 204 -15.89 20.44 -15.81
CA SER A 204 -16.81 21.58 -15.63
C SER A 204 -17.12 21.88 -14.16
N GLY A 205 -17.76 23.03 -13.92
CA GLY A 205 -18.10 23.49 -12.57
C GLY A 205 -16.94 24.20 -11.87
N ASP A 206 -17.08 24.42 -10.56
CA ASP A 206 -16.12 25.19 -9.77
C ASP A 206 -14.74 24.52 -9.64
N ALA A 207 -14.67 23.22 -9.88
CA ALA A 207 -13.43 22.44 -9.89
C ALA A 207 -12.88 22.20 -11.32
N ALA A 208 -13.42 22.88 -12.34
CA ALA A 208 -12.96 22.69 -13.71
C ALA A 208 -11.45 22.94 -13.85
N GLY A 209 -10.74 21.99 -14.46
CA GLY A 209 -9.29 22.04 -14.64
C GLY A 209 -8.47 21.51 -13.46
N LEU A 210 -9.12 21.10 -12.36
CA LEU A 210 -8.47 20.40 -11.24
C LEU A 210 -8.54 18.88 -11.45
N ASP A 211 -7.58 18.15 -10.85
CA ASP A 211 -7.64 16.70 -10.77
C ASP A 211 -8.97 16.23 -10.13
N THR A 212 -9.45 15.07 -10.57
CA THR A 212 -10.64 14.46 -9.99
C THR A 212 -10.43 14.14 -8.51
N ALA A 213 -11.54 14.07 -7.77
CA ALA A 213 -11.56 13.69 -6.37
C ALA A 213 -12.57 12.56 -6.16
N LYS A 214 -12.19 11.54 -5.39
CA LYS A 214 -13.07 10.42 -5.03
C LYS A 214 -13.29 10.36 -3.54
N THR A 215 -14.50 10.01 -3.11
CA THR A 215 -14.77 9.76 -1.69
C THR A 215 -13.95 8.57 -1.19
N PRO A 216 -13.64 8.50 0.12
CA PRO A 216 -12.94 7.35 0.67
C PRO A 216 -13.63 6.01 0.37
N LEU A 217 -14.95 5.97 0.30
CA LEU A 217 -15.71 4.76 -0.04
C LEU A 217 -15.49 4.32 -1.49
N GLU A 218 -15.56 5.24 -2.45
CA GLU A 218 -15.29 4.93 -3.86
C GLU A 218 -13.87 4.40 -4.07
N VAL A 219 -12.89 4.96 -3.35
CA VAL A 219 -11.50 4.48 -3.44
C VAL A 219 -11.35 3.10 -2.82
N VAL A 220 -11.97 2.86 -1.66
CA VAL A 220 -11.96 1.54 -1.02
C VAL A 220 -12.54 0.47 -1.94
N GLU A 221 -13.61 0.76 -2.68
CA GLU A 221 -14.17 -0.14 -3.69
C GLU A 221 -13.17 -0.45 -4.82
N LEU A 222 -12.42 0.56 -5.29
CA LEU A 222 -11.42 0.40 -6.35
C LEU A 222 -10.25 -0.49 -5.92
N ILE A 223 -9.79 -0.35 -4.67
CA ILE A 223 -8.62 -1.07 -4.16
C ILE A 223 -8.95 -2.42 -3.50
N ALA A 224 -10.23 -2.70 -3.20
CA ALA A 224 -10.64 -3.87 -2.43
C ALA A 224 -10.11 -5.20 -3.00
N LYS A 225 -10.01 -5.31 -4.34
CA LYS A 225 -9.49 -6.51 -5.02
C LYS A 225 -8.00 -6.78 -4.76
N PHE A 226 -7.25 -5.78 -4.31
CA PHE A 226 -5.81 -5.92 -4.03
C PHE A 226 -5.53 -6.21 -2.55
N VAL A 227 -6.49 -5.99 -1.66
CA VAL A 227 -6.30 -6.08 -0.20
C VAL A 227 -6.79 -7.45 0.29
N PRO A 228 -6.01 -8.20 1.10
CA PRO A 228 -6.39 -9.54 1.56
C PRO A 228 -7.43 -9.52 2.70
N ALA A 229 -8.21 -8.47 2.82
CA ALA A 229 -9.15 -8.22 3.90
C ALA A 229 -10.32 -7.36 3.42
N THR A 230 -11.49 -7.53 4.04
CA THR A 230 -12.61 -6.60 3.86
C THR A 230 -12.31 -5.29 4.56
N ILE A 231 -12.13 -4.22 3.80
CA ILE A 231 -11.86 -2.89 4.34
C ILE A 231 -13.16 -2.30 4.92
N VAL A 232 -13.14 -1.95 6.19
CA VAL A 232 -14.27 -1.33 6.90
C VAL A 232 -14.02 0.17 6.97
N ALA A 233 -14.64 0.90 6.04
CA ALA A 233 -14.51 2.36 5.87
C ALA A 233 -15.80 3.13 6.18
N SER A 234 -16.86 2.47 6.65
CA SER A 234 -18.15 3.08 6.95
C SER A 234 -18.12 4.14 8.06
N SER A 235 -17.05 4.19 8.85
CA SER A 235 -16.82 5.18 9.91
C SER A 235 -15.92 6.34 9.48
N LEU A 236 -15.46 6.36 8.22
CA LEU A 236 -14.71 7.50 7.69
C LEU A 236 -15.64 8.70 7.48
N PRO A 237 -15.15 9.93 7.69
CA PRO A 237 -15.93 11.13 7.40
C PRO A 237 -16.43 11.17 5.94
N THR A 238 -17.58 11.79 5.73
CA THR A 238 -18.17 12.08 4.42
C THR A 238 -18.60 13.55 4.38
N ILE A 239 -18.82 14.10 3.17
CA ILE A 239 -19.50 15.41 3.02
C ILE A 239 -20.98 15.26 3.33
#